data_AF-A0A948KD00-F1
#
_entry.id   AF-A0A948KD00-F1
#
_cell.length_a   1.000
_cell.length_b   1.000
_cell.length_c   1.000
_cell.angle_alpha   90.00
_cell.angle_beta   90.00
_cell.angle_gamma   90.00
#
_symmetry.space_group_name_H-M   'P 1'
#
loop_
_entity.id
_entity.type
_entity.pdbx_description
1 polymer ?
#
loop_
_entity_poly.entity_id
_entity_poly.type
_entity_poly.pdbx_seq_one_letter_code
_entity_poly.pdbx_strand_id
1 'polypeptide(L)'
;MIIMKTRPEDIQYWDEYKGVLTQPQRSKARKFVDLIEYMGNDRFACNPIPGYNSTIHLITKDPEFRFRCSCQGFVSKERRFRQIGGEIPFCSHIIALLMAFSSKKFDRWYLRIPEEGE
;
A
#
# COMPACT_ATOMS: atom_id res chain seq x y z
N MET A 1 -15.30 -25.07 -12.86
CA MET A 1 -14.37 -24.08 -13.42
C MET A 1 -14.36 -22.87 -12.50
N ILE A 2 -13.37 -22.73 -11.62
CA ILE A 2 -13.30 -21.58 -10.70
C ILE A 2 -12.79 -20.40 -11.53
N ILE A 3 -13.67 -19.45 -11.85
CA ILE A 3 -13.25 -18.17 -12.42
C ILE A 3 -12.51 -17.44 -11.30
N MET A 4 -11.19 -17.53 -11.26
CA MET A 4 -10.38 -16.68 -10.39
C MET A 4 -10.60 -15.25 -10.85
N LYS A 5 -11.36 -14.46 -10.08
CA LYS A 5 -11.47 -13.02 -10.29
C LYS A 5 -10.07 -12.44 -10.15
N THR A 6 -9.43 -12.10 -11.27
CA THR A 6 -8.13 -11.42 -11.28
C THR A 6 -8.28 -10.09 -10.56
N ARG A 7 -7.56 -9.90 -9.45
CA ARG A 7 -7.62 -8.65 -8.70
C ARG A 7 -6.79 -7.58 -9.40
N PRO A 8 -7.15 -6.30 -9.32
CA PRO A 8 -6.41 -5.22 -9.97
C PRO A 8 -4.90 -5.22 -9.69
N GLU A 9 -4.49 -5.66 -8.49
CA GLU A 9 -3.08 -5.74 -8.10
C GLU A 9 -2.28 -6.89 -8.75
N ASP A 10 -2.98 -7.89 -9.29
CA ASP A 10 -2.43 -9.04 -10.01
C ASP A 10 -2.31 -8.76 -11.53
N ILE A 11 -2.93 -7.68 -12.02
CA ILE A 11 -2.92 -7.30 -13.44
C ILE A 11 -1.58 -6.63 -13.80
N GLN A 12 -0.97 -7.09 -14.89
CA GLN A 12 0.16 -6.41 -15.54
C GLN A 12 -0.34 -5.23 -16.34
N TYR A 13 0.33 -4.08 -16.22
CA TYR A 13 -0.04 -2.88 -16.96
C TYR A 13 0.89 -2.68 -18.16
N TRP A 14 0.34 -2.29 -19.29
CA TRP A 14 1.13 -1.83 -20.43
C TRP A 14 1.79 -0.48 -20.08
N ASP A 15 3.12 -0.41 -20.20
CA ASP A 15 3.87 0.85 -20.11
C ASP A 15 4.16 1.31 -21.53
N GLU A 16 3.38 2.29 -21.98
CA GLU A 16 3.43 2.84 -23.34
C GLU A 16 4.80 3.45 -23.66
N TYR A 17 5.46 4.07 -22.68
CA TYR A 17 6.77 4.68 -22.86
C TYR A 17 7.87 3.63 -23.10
N LYS A 18 7.76 2.46 -22.45
CA LYS A 18 8.71 1.37 -22.58
C LYS A 18 8.33 0.33 -23.63
N GLY A 19 7.10 0.37 -24.13
CA GLY A 19 6.57 -0.61 -25.08
C GLY A 19 6.54 -2.04 -24.53
N VAL A 20 6.40 -2.22 -23.20
CA VAL A 20 6.40 -3.54 -22.55
C VAL A 20 5.31 -3.67 -21.49
N LEU A 21 4.88 -4.92 -21.26
CA LEU A 21 4.08 -5.25 -20.09
C LEU A 21 4.94 -5.11 -18.83
N THR A 22 4.48 -4.28 -17.91
CA THR A 22 5.14 -4.07 -16.62
C THR A 22 4.74 -5.13 -15.61
N GLN A 23 5.57 -5.24 -14.58
CA GLN A 23 5.35 -6.19 -13.50
C GLN A 23 4.05 -5.85 -12.74
N PRO A 24 3.34 -6.85 -12.19
CA PRO A 24 2.15 -6.60 -11.38
C PRO A 24 2.43 -5.64 -10.21
N GLN A 25 1.40 -4.92 -9.74
CA GLN A 25 1.52 -4.03 -8.57
C GLN A 25 2.10 -4.77 -7.36
N ARG A 26 1.79 -6.07 -7.21
CA ARG A 26 2.38 -6.93 -6.17
C ARG A 26 3.88 -7.13 -6.28
N SER A 27 4.42 -7.30 -7.49
CA SER A 27 5.87 -7.43 -7.68
C SER A 27 6.57 -6.15 -7.23
N LYS A 28 5.98 -5.00 -7.59
CA LYS A 28 6.45 -3.69 -7.11
C LYS A 28 6.33 -3.56 -5.59
N ALA A 29 5.20 -3.99 -5.00
CA ALA A 29 4.94 -3.92 -3.57
C ALA A 29 5.96 -4.71 -2.73
N ARG A 30 6.39 -5.89 -3.20
CA ARG A 30 7.38 -6.73 -2.51
C ARG A 30 8.66 -5.97 -2.15
N LYS A 31 9.10 -5.03 -3.00
CA LYS A 31 10.31 -4.23 -2.76
C LYS A 31 10.21 -3.29 -1.56
N PHE A 32 9.00 -3.00 -1.09
CA PHE A 32 8.74 -2.04 -0.02
C PHE A 32 8.38 -2.69 1.31
N VAL A 33 8.14 -4.01 1.36
CA VAL A 33 7.64 -4.71 2.57
C VAL A 33 8.55 -4.48 3.78
N ASP A 34 9.86 -4.60 3.58
CA ASP A 34 10.84 -4.40 4.65
C ASP A 34 11.05 -2.93 5.01
N LEU A 35 10.59 -2.01 4.16
CA LEU A 35 10.70 -0.56 4.33
C LEU A 35 9.49 0.07 5.01
N ILE A 36 8.46 -0.72 5.34
CA ILE A 36 7.32 -0.23 6.12
C ILE A 36 7.67 -0.19 7.61
N GLU A 37 7.49 0.98 8.22
CA GLU A 37 7.68 1.22 9.66
C GLU A 37 6.37 1.68 10.29
N TYR A 38 6.07 1.17 11.49
CA TYR A 38 4.93 1.64 12.27
C TYR A 38 5.32 2.87 13.08
N MET A 39 4.52 3.93 12.98
CA MET A 39 4.77 5.21 13.64
C MET A 39 3.87 5.45 14.86
N GLY A 40 3.01 4.49 15.23
CA GLY A 40 1.95 4.70 16.23
C GLY A 40 0.67 5.29 15.63
N ASN A 41 -0.42 5.25 16.40
CA ASN A 41 -1.69 5.92 16.10
C ASN A 41 -2.23 5.64 14.69
N ASP A 42 -2.20 4.38 14.25
CA ASP A 42 -2.65 3.96 12.92
C ASP A 42 -1.90 4.62 11.75
N ARG A 43 -0.67 5.09 11.98
CA ARG A 43 0.23 5.68 10.98
C ARG A 43 1.42 4.78 10.70
N PHE A 44 1.81 4.73 9.43
CA PHE A 44 2.95 3.97 8.93
C PHE A 44 3.76 4.83 7.96
N ALA A 45 5.07 4.67 7.97
CA ALA A 45 5.97 5.21 6.96
C ALA A 45 6.41 4.10 6.01
N CYS A 46 6.45 4.38 4.72
CA CYS A 46 7.16 3.59 3.73
C CYS A 46 8.43 4.35 3.37
N ASN A 47 9.57 3.86 3.85
CA ASN A 47 10.86 4.45 3.56
C ASN A 47 11.26 4.25 2.08
N PRO A 48 12.03 5.18 1.51
CA PRO A 48 12.50 5.06 0.14
C PRO A 48 13.51 3.91 -0.01
N ILE A 49 13.57 3.34 -1.20
CA ILE A 49 14.64 2.41 -1.61
C ILE A 49 15.82 3.27 -2.10
N PRO A 50 17.02 3.16 -1.46
CA PRO A 50 18.20 3.89 -1.90
C PRO A 50 18.50 3.67 -3.39
N GLY A 51 18.71 4.76 -4.13
CA GLY A 51 18.99 4.72 -5.58
C GLY A 51 17.77 4.49 -6.49
N TYR A 52 16.56 4.33 -5.93
CA TYR A 52 15.33 4.15 -6.71
C TYR A 52 14.33 5.29 -6.51
N ASN A 53 14.10 5.71 -5.26
CA ASN A 53 13.29 6.88 -4.91
C ASN A 53 13.87 7.60 -3.70
N SER A 54 13.40 8.82 -3.43
CA SER A 54 13.91 9.66 -2.33
C SER A 54 12.83 10.07 -1.31
N THR A 55 11.56 9.83 -1.60
CA THR A 55 10.44 10.30 -0.78
C THR A 55 9.97 9.23 0.20
N ILE A 56 9.83 9.61 1.48
CA ILE A 56 9.08 8.83 2.47
C ILE A 56 7.59 9.03 2.22
N HIS A 57 6.85 7.92 2.12
CA HIS A 57 5.40 7.96 1.94
C HIS A 57 4.68 7.58 3.22
N LEU A 58 3.73 8.41 3.65
CA LEU A 58 2.92 8.14 4.83
C LEU A 58 1.69 7.34 4.43
N ILE A 59 1.34 6.36 5.25
CA ILE A 59 0.12 5.56 5.14
C ILE A 59 -0.65 5.73 6.44
N THR A 60 -1.92 6.12 6.34
CA THR A 60 -2.82 6.25 7.49
C THR A 60 -3.97 5.28 7.33
N LYS A 61 -4.32 4.60 8.43
CA LYS A 61 -5.52 3.79 8.52
C LYS A 61 -6.59 4.59 9.26
N ASP A 62 -7.82 4.58 8.76
CA ASP A 62 -8.96 5.20 9.42
C ASP A 62 -9.76 4.19 10.27
N PRO A 63 -10.73 4.64 11.09
CA PRO A 63 -11.55 3.77 11.93
C PRO A 63 -12.40 2.75 11.15
N GLU A 64 -12.67 3.00 9.87
CA GLU A 64 -13.39 2.10 8.97
C GLU A 64 -12.45 1.10 8.26
N PHE A 65 -11.20 0.96 8.74
CA PHE A 65 -10.17 0.10 8.15
C PHE A 65 -9.77 0.47 6.71
N ARG A 66 -9.99 1.71 6.28
CA ARG A 66 -9.53 2.21 4.98
C ARG A 66 -8.12 2.78 5.11
N PHE A 67 -7.30 2.47 4.11
CA PHE A 67 -5.92 2.95 4.04
C PHE A 67 -5.79 4.10 3.04
N ARG A 68 -5.09 5.17 3.42
CA ARG A 68 -4.74 6.29 2.53
C ARG A 68 -3.24 6.47 2.52
N CYS A 69 -2.67 6.68 1.34
CA CYS A 69 -1.23 6.87 1.15
C CYS A 69 -0.93 8.26 0.58
N SER A 70 0.15 8.90 1.05
CA SER A 70 0.57 10.22 0.54
C SER A 70 1.29 10.18 -0.81
N CYS A 71 1.50 9.00 -1.41
CA CYS A 71 2.17 8.93 -2.71
C CYS A 71 1.32 9.53 -3.82
N GLN A 72 1.96 10.21 -4.78
CA GLN A 72 1.29 10.85 -5.91
C GLN A 72 0.34 9.90 -6.64
N GLY A 73 0.79 8.65 -6.88
CA GLY A 73 -0.02 7.64 -7.57
C GLY A 73 -1.33 7.30 -6.83
N PHE A 74 -1.33 7.29 -5.50
CA PHE A 74 -2.56 7.09 -4.73
C PHE A 74 -3.45 8.33 -4.77
N VAL A 75 -2.89 9.52 -4.56
CA VAL A 75 -3.64 10.79 -4.59
C VAL A 75 -4.34 11.00 -5.94
N SER A 76 -3.66 10.71 -7.05
CA SER A 76 -4.25 10.78 -8.39
C SER A 76 -5.39 9.77 -8.59
N LYS A 77 -5.22 8.53 -8.11
CA LYS A 77 -6.27 7.50 -8.16
C LYS A 77 -7.47 7.90 -7.32
N GLU A 78 -7.25 8.35 -6.10
CA GLU A 78 -8.31 8.80 -5.20
C GLU A 78 -9.13 9.94 -5.82
N ARG A 79 -8.47 10.97 -6.38
CA ARG A 79 -9.17 12.06 -7.06
C ARG A 79 -10.04 11.54 -8.20
N ARG A 80 -9.50 10.65 -9.04
CA ARG A 80 -10.23 10.09 -10.19
C ARG A 80 -11.44 9.25 -9.74
N PHE A 81 -11.24 8.34 -8.79
CA PHE A 81 -12.29 7.42 -8.32
C PHE A 81 -13.39 8.12 -7.53
N ARG A 82 -13.07 9.22 -6.83
CA ARG A 82 -14.10 10.10 -6.24
C ARG A 82 -15.01 10.74 -7.27
N GLN A 83 -14.53 11.00 -8.48
CA GLN A 83 -15.33 11.61 -9.55
C GLN A 83 -16.23 10.58 -10.26
N ILE A 84 -15.71 9.38 -10.52
CA ILE A 84 -16.43 8.35 -11.28
C ILE A 84 -17.24 7.40 -10.40
N GLY A 85 -17.04 7.45 -9.07
CA GLY A 85 -17.60 6.49 -8.12
C GLY A 85 -16.85 5.15 -8.14
N GLY A 86 -16.85 4.46 -7.01
CA GLY A 86 -16.23 3.14 -6.86
C GLY A 86 -15.10 3.09 -5.83
N GLU A 87 -14.57 1.88 -5.65
CA GLU A 87 -13.53 1.61 -4.66
C GLU A 87 -12.17 2.12 -5.15
N ILE A 88 -11.45 2.87 -4.31
CA ILE A 88 -10.14 3.42 -4.65
C ILE A 88 -9.11 2.28 -4.65
N PRO A 89 -8.46 2.00 -5.78
CA PRO A 89 -7.51 0.89 -5.84
C PRO A 89 -6.24 1.22 -5.05
N PHE A 90 -5.69 0.22 -4.35
CA PHE A 90 -4.46 0.37 -3.59
C PHE A 90 -3.25 0.74 -4.46
N CYS A 91 -2.29 1.43 -3.85
CA CYS A 91 -0.96 1.62 -4.41
C CYS A 91 0.00 0.53 -3.88
N SER A 92 1.17 0.42 -4.49
CA SER A 92 2.19 -0.56 -4.07
C SER A 92 2.60 -0.42 -2.60
N HIS A 93 2.54 0.78 -2.00
CA HIS A 93 2.87 0.98 -0.59
C HIS A 93 1.81 0.40 0.36
N ILE A 94 0.51 0.59 0.04
CA ILE A 94 -0.58 -0.02 0.83
C ILE A 94 -0.55 -1.54 0.67
N ILE A 95 -0.32 -2.05 -0.54
CA ILE A 95 -0.15 -3.49 -0.76
C ILE A 95 1.03 -4.01 0.07
N ALA A 96 2.16 -3.30 0.10
CA ALA A 96 3.31 -3.67 0.91
C ALA A 96 3.00 -3.68 2.42
N LEU A 97 2.22 -2.71 2.92
CA LEU A 97 1.75 -2.69 4.30
C LEU A 97 0.87 -3.91 4.61
N LEU A 98 -0.09 -4.25 3.75
CA LEU A 98 -0.94 -5.44 3.92
C LEU A 98 -0.11 -6.73 3.88
N MET A 99 0.90 -6.80 3.04
CA MET A 99 1.85 -7.91 3.01
C MET A 99 2.67 -8.00 4.30
N ALA A 100 3.13 -6.86 4.84
CA ALA A 100 3.87 -6.82 6.10
C ALA A 100 3.01 -7.26 7.31
N PHE A 101 1.71 -6.93 7.32
CA PHE A 101 0.77 -7.50 8.28
C PHE A 101 0.62 -9.02 8.09
N SER A 102 0.45 -9.48 6.85
CA SER A 102 0.31 -10.91 6.55
C SER A 102 1.55 -11.72 6.95
N SER A 103 2.74 -11.10 6.89
CA SER A 103 4.00 -11.71 7.32
C SER A 103 4.32 -11.50 8.81
N LYS A 104 3.35 -11.04 9.61
CA LYS A 104 3.49 -10.85 11.06
C LYS A 104 4.59 -9.88 11.47
N LYS A 105 4.99 -8.97 10.56
CA LYS A 105 6.05 -7.96 10.84
C LYS A 105 5.70 -7.07 12.02
N PHE A 106 4.41 -6.78 12.20
CA PHE A 106 3.91 -5.89 13.24
C PHE A 106 3.30 -6.61 14.45
N ASP A 107 3.38 -7.94 14.55
CA ASP A 107 2.74 -8.69 15.65
C ASP A 107 3.23 -8.23 17.04
N ARG A 108 4.47 -7.75 17.16
CA ARG A 108 5.00 -7.18 18.42
C ARG A 108 4.51 -5.77 18.74
N TRP A 109 3.98 -5.05 17.76
CA TRP A 109 3.57 -3.64 17.88
C TRP A 109 2.05 -3.50 17.95
N TYR A 110 1.32 -4.34 17.23
CA TYR A 110 -0.14 -4.33 17.20
C TYR A 110 -0.78 -4.93 18.48
N LEU A 111 -0.01 -5.73 19.25
CA LEU A 111 -0.40 -6.23 20.57
C LEU A 111 -0.14 -5.25 21.71
N ARG A 112 0.51 -4.11 21.45
CA ARG A 112 0.53 -2.98 22.39
C ARG A 112 -0.69 -2.11 22.13
N ILE A 113 -1.87 -2.65 22.44
CA ILE A 113 -2.98 -1.78 22.84
C ILE A 113 -2.41 -0.99 24.02
N PRO A 114 -2.37 0.35 23.99
CA PRO A 114 -2.08 1.07 25.22
C PRO A 114 -3.16 0.63 26.20
N GLU A 115 -2.76 -0.04 27.27
CA GLU A 115 -3.63 -0.15 28.43
C GLU A 115 -4.04 1.29 28.74
N GLU A 116 -5.33 1.57 28.63
CA GLU A 116 -5.86 2.83 29.15
C GLU A 116 -5.52 2.85 30.64
N GLY A 117 -4.53 3.67 30.99
CA GLY A 117 -4.08 3.97 32.35
C GLY A 117 -3.05 5.09 32.25
N GLU A 118 -3.21 6.25 32.87
CA GLU A 118 -3.97 6.64 34.06
C GLU A 118 -4.75 7.94 33.86
#